data_AF-A0ABD0RPG0-F1
#
_entry.id   AF-A0ABD0RPG0-F1
#
_cell.length_a   1.000
_cell.length_b   1.000
_cell.length_c   1.000
_cell.angle_alpha   90.00
_cell.angle_beta   90.00
_cell.angle_gamma   90.00
#
_symmetry.space_group_name_H-M   'P 1'
#
loop_
_entity.id
_entity.type
_entity.pdbx_description
1 polymer ?
#
loop_
_entity_poly.entity_id
_entity_poly.type
_entity_poly.pdbx_seq_one_letter_code
_entity_poly.pdbx_strand_id
1 'polypeptide(L)' 'VNIYVDAVINHMCGAGGGSGTHSSCGSYFDANSKDFPTVPYSNLDFNDGKCSTGSGNIENYGDIYQ' A
#
# COMPACT_ATOMS: atom_id res chain seq x y z
N VAL A 1 12.37 -25.02 -19.10
CA VAL A 1 11.90 -23.61 -19.08
C VAL A 1 11.43 -23.32 -17.67
N ASN A 2 11.98 -22.29 -17.02
CA ASN A 2 11.60 -21.91 -15.66
C ASN A 2 10.75 -20.63 -15.70
N ILE A 3 9.90 -20.44 -14.68
CA ILE A 3 9.07 -19.26 -14.50
C ILE A 3 9.55 -18.49 -13.28
N TYR A 4 9.62 -17.17 -13.42
CA TYR A 4 9.99 -16.23 -12.36
C TYR A 4 8.90 -15.18 -12.25
N VAL A 5 8.37 -15.00 -11.04
CA VAL A 5 7.26 -14.07 -10.76
C VAL A 5 7.82 -12.73 -10.33
N ASP A 6 7.22 -11.63 -10.79
CA ASP A 6 7.42 -10.31 -10.21
C ASP A 6 6.53 -10.18 -8.95
N ALA A 7 7.17 -10.14 -7.79
CA ALA A 7 6.49 -10.15 -6.50
C ALA A 7 6.39 -8.73 -5.92
N VAL A 8 5.20 -8.11 -6.04
CA VAL A 8 4.91 -6.81 -5.44
C VAL A 8 4.46 -7.00 -4.00
N ILE A 9 5.38 -6.79 -3.05
CA ILE A 9 5.15 -7.04 -1.61
C ILE A 9 5.38 -5.82 -0.70
N ASN A 10 5.88 -4.71 -1.24
CA ASN A 10 6.21 -3.52 -0.45
C ASN A 10 5.00 -2.61 -0.16
N HIS A 11 4.03 -2.56 -1.08
CA HIS A 11 2.92 -1.62 -1.04
C HIS A 11 1.65 -2.24 -1.61
N MET A 12 0.50 -1.65 -1.27
CA MET A 12 -0.79 -1.91 -1.91
C MET A 12 -1.00 -0.90 -3.07
N CYS A 13 -2.20 -0.34 -3.25
CA CYS A 13 -2.40 0.75 -4.21
C CYS A 13 -2.01 2.11 -3.61
N GLY A 14 -1.97 3.16 -4.44
CA GLY A 14 -1.74 4.52 -3.97
C GLY A 14 -2.89 5.04 -3.09
N ALA A 15 -2.58 5.86 -2.09
CA ALA A 15 -3.55 6.38 -1.12
C ALA A 15 -4.73 7.13 -1.76
N GLY A 16 -4.53 7.76 -2.93
CA GLY A 16 -5.59 8.42 -3.70
C GLY A 16 -6.42 7.48 -4.60
N GLY A 17 -6.28 6.15 -4.45
CA GLY A 17 -6.91 5.15 -5.32
C GLY A 17 -8.43 4.98 -5.16
N GLY A 18 -9.03 5.69 -4.19
CA GLY A 18 -10.45 5.63 -3.89
C GLY A 18 -10.87 4.34 -3.19
N SER A 19 -12.16 4.05 -3.25
CA SER A 19 -12.79 2.86 -2.68
C SER A 19 -13.71 2.23 -3.72
N GLY A 20 -13.82 0.90 -3.69
CA GLY A 20 -14.72 0.15 -4.56
C GLY A 20 -14.18 -1.21 -4.95
N THR A 21 -14.76 -1.75 -6.04
CA THR A 21 -14.44 -3.08 -6.59
C THR A 21 -13.81 -2.98 -7.99
N HIS A 22 -13.24 -1.83 -8.36
CA HIS A 22 -12.49 -1.62 -9.61
C HIS A 22 -11.09 -2.27 -9.55
N SER A 23 -11.04 -3.54 -9.15
CA SER A 23 -9.87 -4.39 -9.07
C SER A 23 -9.96 -5.52 -10.09
N SER A 24 -8.82 -6.14 -10.44
CA SER A 24 -8.75 -7.17 -11.48
C SER A 24 -9.58 -8.42 -11.19
N CYS A 25 -9.92 -8.69 -9.92
CA CYS A 25 -10.72 -9.83 -9.49
C CYS A 25 -11.99 -9.41 -8.71
N GLY A 26 -12.39 -8.13 -8.78
CA GLY A 26 -13.61 -7.62 -8.14
C GLY A 26 -13.58 -7.55 -6.62
N SER A 27 -12.43 -7.80 -5.98
CA SER A 27 -12.22 -7.56 -4.55
C SER A 27 -12.51 -6.11 -4.19
N TYR A 28 -13.25 -5.90 -3.10
CA TYR A 28 -13.42 -4.59 -2.50
C TYR A 28 -12.12 -4.13 -1.81
N PHE A 29 -11.83 -2.84 -1.89
CA PHE A 29 -10.83 -2.16 -1.09
C PHE A 29 -11.25 -0.70 -0.84
N ASP A 30 -10.64 -0.06 0.16
CA ASP A 30 -10.69 1.37 0.38
C ASP A 30 -9.29 1.90 0.73
N ALA A 31 -8.67 2.58 -0.24
CA ALA A 31 -7.33 3.14 -0.08
C ALA A 31 -7.28 4.29 0.94
N ASN A 32 -8.39 5.01 1.13
CA ASN A 32 -8.44 6.16 2.03
C ASN A 32 -8.42 5.72 3.50
N SER A 33 -9.18 4.65 3.81
CA SER A 33 -9.21 4.05 5.15
C SER A 33 -8.18 2.94 5.36
N LYS A 34 -7.44 2.57 4.31
CA LYS A 34 -6.47 1.46 4.27
C LYS A 34 -7.09 0.11 4.60
N ASP A 35 -8.29 -0.12 4.06
CA ASP A 35 -9.04 -1.37 4.23
C ASP A 35 -8.90 -2.25 2.98
N PHE A 36 -8.23 -3.39 3.13
CA PHE A 36 -8.01 -4.38 2.08
C PHE A 36 -8.48 -5.75 2.57
N PRO A 37 -9.80 -5.98 2.73
CA PRO A 37 -10.36 -7.10 3.50
C PRO A 37 -10.15 -8.47 2.85
N THR A 38 -9.77 -8.52 1.57
CA THR A 38 -9.43 -9.80 0.92
C THR A 38 -8.07 -10.34 1.40
N VAL A 39 -7.19 -9.48 1.92
CA VAL A 39 -5.85 -9.90 2.38
C VAL A 39 -5.82 -10.52 3.78
N PRO A 40 -6.26 -9.93 4.91
CA PRO A 40 -7.13 -8.77 5.20
C PRO A 40 -6.38 -7.65 5.97
N TYR A 41 -5.85 -6.65 5.27
CA TYR A 41 -5.14 -5.54 5.92
C TYR A 41 -6.07 -4.40 6.32
N SER A 42 -5.69 -3.75 7.42
CA SER A 42 -6.29 -2.58 8.01
C SER A 42 -5.26 -1.45 8.12
N ASN A 43 -5.66 -0.26 8.56
CA ASN A 43 -4.74 0.86 8.79
C ASN A 43 -3.57 0.55 9.75
N LEU A 44 -3.68 -0.48 10.60
CA LEU A 44 -2.62 -0.90 11.53
C LEU A 44 -1.47 -1.61 10.81
N ASP A 45 -1.70 -2.08 9.59
CA ASP A 45 -0.74 -2.85 8.79
C ASP A 45 0.10 -1.96 7.86
N PHE A 46 -0.11 -0.63 7.91
CA PHE A 46 0.59 0.37 7.11
C PHE A 46 1.53 1.23 7.96
N ASN A 47 2.54 1.83 7.31
CA ASN A 47 3.59 2.59 7.98
C ASN A 47 3.22 4.05 8.32
N ASP A 48 1.94 4.41 8.37
CA ASP A 48 1.50 5.79 8.63
C ASP A 48 2.05 6.33 9.97
N GLY A 49 2.09 5.49 11.01
CA GLY A 49 2.64 5.87 12.32
C GLY A 49 4.16 5.74 12.43
N LYS A 50 4.82 5.20 11.41
CA LYS A 50 6.27 4.97 11.38
C LYS A 50 7.00 6.00 10.53
N CYS A 51 6.42 6.42 9.41
CA CYS A 51 7.00 7.44 8.56
C CYS A 51 7.02 8.79 9.28
N SER A 52 8.13 9.50 9.15
CA SER A 52 8.38 10.75 9.88
C SER A 52 8.28 12.01 9.02
N THR A 53 8.08 11.85 7.71
CA THR A 53 7.98 12.99 6.78
C THR A 53 6.67 13.74 6.91
N GLY A 54 6.72 15.03 6.60
CA GLY A 54 5.52 15.88 6.61
C GLY A 54 4.48 15.46 5.57
N SER A 55 4.90 14.89 4.44
CA SER A 55 3.98 14.41 3.40
C SER A 55 3.53 12.96 3.56
N GLY A 56 4.18 12.16 4.41
CA GLY A 56 3.99 10.71 4.48
C GLY A 56 4.56 9.94 3.29
N ASN A 57 5.38 10.57 2.45
CA ASN A 57 6.06 9.96 1.31
C ASN A 57 7.57 9.92 1.51
N ILE A 58 8.27 9.24 0.61
CA ILE A 58 9.72 9.32 0.49
C ILE A 58 10.09 10.69 -0.11
N GLU A 59 10.85 11.49 0.62
CA GLU A 59 11.27 12.84 0.21
C GLU A 59 12.78 12.92 -0.04
N ASN A 60 13.58 12.18 0.74
CA ASN A 60 15.03 12.11 0.65
C ASN A 60 15.53 10.66 0.67
N TYR A 61 16.20 10.23 -0.39
CA TYR A 61 16.76 8.87 -0.49
C TYR A 61 18.09 8.70 0.28
N GLY A 62 18.71 9.79 0.73
CA GLY A 62 19.91 9.76 1.58
C GLY A 62 19.60 9.66 3.07
N ASP A 63 18.33 9.74 3.46
CA ASP A 63 17.88 9.65 4.84
C ASP A 63 17.33 8.25 5.14
N ILE A 64 18.03 7.50 5.98
CA ILE A 64 17.65 6.14 6.37
C ILE A 64 16.61 6.11 7.50
N TYR A 65 16.32 7.25 8.13
CA TYR A 65 15.38 7.38 9.25
C TYR A 65 14.05 8.01 8.85
N GLN A 66 13.89 8.34 7.57
CA GLN A 66 12.71 8.96 7.01
C GLN A 66 11.44 8.10 7.14
#